data_AF-A0A554J7T2-F1
#
_entry.id   AF-A0A554J7T2-F1
#
_cell.length_a   1.000
_cell.length_b   1.000
_cell.length_c   1.000
_cell.angle_alpha   90.00
_cell.angle_beta   90.00
_cell.angle_gamma   90.00
#
_symmetry.space_group_name_H-M   'P 1'
#
loop_
_entity.id
_entity.type
_entity.pdbx_description
1 polymer ?
#
loop_
_entity_poly.entity_id
_entity_poly.type
_entity_poly.pdbx_seq_one_letter_code
_entity_poly.pdbx_strand_id
1 'polypeptide(L)'
;MPTRFSPYRSRPRRAPDGHQTGDIGDLFSVPESTVTSAESSAVSRARTLGTVRICAAAIVLVLFGQSLRLQIASGSLFREEAESNRIRDLREYAPRGVFLDRFGTPLVQNIPAIDLVADPAFLPEDLAPIFTALTHALPDRNARELQDRIRALDRRAGSPIPVLEDLTHKEFLAVNARATELPGLRVETTAVREYRGNGTFAHALGYTGKLSAEEREQFPSYLLTESVGKTG
;
A
#
# COMPACT_ATOMS: atom_id res chain seq x y z
N MET A 1 32.86 -30.25 -26.82
CA MET A 1 31.76 -31.23 -26.76
C MET A 1 30.72 -30.85 -27.81
N PRO A 2 30.28 -31.78 -28.68
CA PRO A 2 29.62 -31.45 -29.95
C PRO A 2 28.11 -31.72 -29.94
N THR A 3 27.35 -31.03 -30.79
CA THR A 3 26.00 -31.45 -31.21
C THR A 3 25.94 -31.57 -32.72
N ARG A 4 25.28 -32.66 -33.15
CA ARG A 4 25.50 -33.40 -34.39
C ARG A 4 24.87 -32.75 -35.62
N PHE A 5 25.62 -32.79 -36.71
CA PHE A 5 25.11 -32.73 -38.08
C PHE A 5 24.27 -33.98 -38.39
N SER A 6 23.11 -33.79 -39.04
CA SER A 6 22.26 -34.85 -39.59
C SER A 6 22.50 -34.97 -41.10
N PRO A 7 22.76 -36.16 -41.67
CA PRO A 7 23.10 -36.29 -43.08
C PRO A 7 21.84 -36.39 -43.97
N TYR A 8 21.92 -35.69 -45.10
CA TYR A 8 20.96 -35.68 -46.21
C TYR A 8 20.94 -37.07 -46.89
N ARG A 9 19.77 -37.73 -46.93
CA ARG A 9 19.59 -39.04 -47.58
C ARG A 9 19.00 -38.84 -48.99
N SER A 10 19.82 -39.06 -50.00
CA SER A 10 19.43 -39.09 -51.42
C SER A 10 18.47 -40.26 -51.70
N ARG A 11 17.42 -40.01 -52.48
CA ARG A 11 16.56 -41.06 -53.07
C ARG A 11 16.96 -41.29 -54.54
N PRO A 12 16.96 -42.53 -55.03
CA PRO A 12 17.35 -42.83 -56.41
C PRO A 12 16.25 -42.46 -57.42
N ARG A 13 16.67 -41.97 -58.59
CA ARG A 13 15.84 -41.80 -59.80
C ARG A 13 15.41 -43.16 -60.33
N ARG A 14 14.11 -43.34 -60.59
CA ARG A 14 13.58 -44.46 -61.37
C ARG A 14 13.19 -43.93 -62.76
N ALA A 15 13.72 -44.56 -63.80
CA ALA A 15 13.40 -44.29 -65.19
C ALA A 15 11.95 -44.72 -65.52
N PRO A 16 11.31 -44.10 -66.53
CA PRO A 16 10.01 -44.51 -67.01
C PRO A 16 10.18 -45.67 -68.00
N ASP A 17 9.28 -46.66 -67.99
CA ASP A 17 8.90 -47.39 -69.20
C ASP A 17 7.72 -48.34 -68.91
N GLY A 18 6.85 -48.45 -69.91
CA GLY A 18 5.91 -49.56 -70.04
C GLY A 18 4.46 -49.14 -70.19
N HIS A 19 4.06 -48.89 -71.43
CA HIS A 19 2.66 -48.89 -71.87
C HIS A 19 1.93 -50.14 -71.39
N GLN A 20 0.79 -49.97 -70.73
CA GLN A 20 -0.28 -50.97 -70.70
C GLN A 20 -1.56 -50.30 -71.20
N THR A 21 -2.03 -50.84 -72.31
CA THR A 21 -3.32 -50.63 -72.97
C THR A 21 -4.47 -50.61 -71.99
N GLY A 22 -5.28 -49.55 -72.04
CA GLY A 22 -6.51 -49.44 -71.25
C GLY A 22 -7.60 -50.38 -71.76
N ASP A 23 -8.26 -51.05 -70.82
CA ASP A 23 -9.61 -51.55 -71.01
C ASP A 23 -10.59 -50.39 -70.74
N ILE A 24 -11.47 -50.12 -71.69
CA ILE A 24 -12.32 -48.91 -71.74
C ILE A 24 -13.65 -49.15 -70.96
N GLY A 25 -13.80 -50.31 -70.31
CA GLY A 25 -14.99 -50.69 -69.54
C GLY A 25 -15.06 -50.18 -68.09
N ASP A 26 -13.93 -49.81 -67.48
CA ASP A 26 -13.87 -49.48 -66.04
C ASP A 26 -14.03 -47.99 -65.72
N LEU A 27 -14.15 -47.12 -66.73
CA LEU A 27 -14.30 -45.67 -66.53
C LEU A 27 -15.70 -45.21 -66.07
N PHE A 28 -16.66 -46.13 -65.91
CA PHE A 28 -18.04 -45.80 -65.52
C PHE A 28 -18.56 -46.55 -64.28
N SER A 29 -17.67 -46.87 -63.34
CA SER A 29 -18.09 -47.30 -62.00
C SER A 29 -18.04 -46.11 -61.04
N VAL A 30 -19.19 -45.48 -60.81
CA VAL A 30 -19.34 -44.45 -59.77
C VAL A 30 -19.28 -45.13 -58.39
N PRO A 31 -18.35 -44.79 -57.49
CA PRO A 31 -18.38 -45.31 -56.12
C PRO A 31 -19.56 -44.69 -55.35
N GLU A 32 -20.60 -45.48 -55.14
CA GLU A 32 -21.83 -45.15 -54.41
C GLU A 32 -21.62 -45.08 -52.88
N SER A 33 -20.65 -44.28 -52.40
CA SER A 33 -20.39 -44.19 -50.94
C SER A 33 -19.91 -42.84 -50.38
N THR A 34 -19.92 -41.75 -51.15
CA THR A 34 -19.41 -40.45 -50.65
C THR A 34 -20.47 -39.48 -50.12
N VAL A 35 -21.76 -39.80 -50.14
CA VAL A 35 -22.80 -38.82 -49.74
C VAL A 35 -23.12 -38.82 -48.23
N THR A 36 -22.73 -39.84 -47.46
CA THR A 36 -23.18 -39.96 -46.05
C THR A 36 -22.20 -39.36 -45.01
N SER A 37 -20.98 -38.97 -45.38
CA SER A 37 -19.95 -38.57 -44.39
C SER A 37 -19.83 -37.07 -44.12
N ALA A 38 -20.35 -36.20 -45.00
CA ALA A 38 -20.19 -34.75 -44.86
C ALA A 38 -21.20 -34.10 -43.89
N GLU A 39 -22.45 -34.59 -43.84
CA GLU A 39 -23.52 -33.98 -43.02
C GLU A 39 -23.35 -34.22 -41.50
N SER A 40 -22.69 -35.32 -41.10
CA SER A 40 -22.46 -35.67 -39.68
C SER A 40 -21.49 -34.71 -38.96
N SER A 41 -20.60 -34.04 -39.69
CA SER A 41 -19.56 -33.16 -39.12
C SER A 41 -20.07 -31.75 -38.75
N ALA A 42 -21.15 -31.28 -39.37
CA ALA A 42 -21.72 -29.95 -39.11
C ALA A 42 -22.61 -29.95 -37.85
N VAL A 43 -23.41 -31.01 -37.68
CA VAL A 43 -24.33 -31.17 -36.53
C VAL A 43 -23.57 -31.39 -35.22
N SER A 44 -22.45 -32.12 -35.26
CA SER A 44 -21.58 -32.35 -34.08
C SER A 44 -20.84 -31.09 -33.65
N ARG A 45 -20.40 -30.24 -34.59
CA ARG A 45 -19.81 -28.91 -34.31
C ARG A 45 -20.84 -27.92 -33.77
N ALA A 46 -22.07 -27.90 -34.30
CA ALA A 46 -23.13 -27.04 -33.80
C ALA A 46 -23.57 -27.40 -32.37
N ARG A 47 -23.64 -28.70 -32.05
CA ARG A 47 -23.96 -29.21 -30.71
C ARG A 47 -22.85 -28.94 -29.69
N THR A 48 -21.58 -29.13 -30.07
CA THR A 48 -20.44 -28.82 -29.19
C THR A 48 -20.28 -27.31 -28.94
N LEU A 49 -20.58 -26.46 -29.92
CA LEU A 49 -20.59 -25.01 -29.73
C LEU A 49 -21.76 -24.56 -28.83
N GLY A 50 -22.90 -25.27 -28.87
CA GLY A 50 -24.02 -25.07 -27.96
C GLY A 50 -23.68 -25.44 -26.52
N THR A 51 -23.06 -26.59 -26.29
CA THR A 51 -22.67 -27.03 -24.94
C THR A 51 -21.60 -26.13 -24.33
N VAL A 52 -20.60 -25.68 -25.11
CA VAL A 52 -19.58 -24.73 -24.63
C VAL A 52 -20.21 -23.39 -24.21
N ARG A 53 -21.19 -22.88 -24.97
CA ARG A 53 -21.92 -21.65 -24.60
C ARG A 53 -22.71 -21.80 -23.32
N ILE A 54 -23.37 -22.95 -23.12
CA ILE A 54 -24.12 -23.24 -21.89
C ILE A 54 -23.18 -23.32 -20.69
N CYS A 55 -22.03 -24.01 -20.83
CA CYS A 55 -21.02 -24.08 -19.78
C CYS A 55 -20.45 -22.69 -19.46
N ALA A 56 -20.14 -21.88 -20.47
CA ALA A 56 -19.67 -20.51 -20.26
C ALA A 56 -20.71 -19.64 -19.54
N ALA A 57 -21.99 -19.73 -19.95
CA ALA A 57 -23.09 -19.03 -19.30
C ALA A 57 -23.27 -19.48 -17.83
N ALA A 58 -23.14 -20.77 -17.55
CA ALA A 58 -23.20 -21.29 -16.18
C ALA A 58 -22.06 -20.76 -15.31
N ILE A 59 -20.83 -20.69 -15.84
CA ILE A 59 -19.67 -20.11 -15.14
C ILE A 59 -19.94 -18.63 -14.83
N VAL A 60 -20.40 -17.85 -15.82
CA VAL A 60 -20.74 -16.44 -15.63
C VAL A 60 -21.83 -16.27 -14.58
N LEU A 61 -22.86 -17.13 -14.59
CA LEU A 61 -23.94 -17.09 -13.60
C LEU A 61 -23.42 -17.36 -12.18
N VAL A 62 -22.53 -18.34 -12.01
CA VAL A 62 -21.91 -18.66 -10.71
C VAL A 62 -21.05 -17.49 -10.21
N LEU A 63 -20.22 -16.92 -11.09
CA LEU A 63 -19.41 -15.75 -10.74
C LEU A 63 -20.28 -14.53 -10.39
N PHE A 64 -21.36 -14.32 -11.12
CA PHE A 64 -22.32 -13.24 -10.87
C PHE A 64 -23.02 -13.43 -9.52
N GLY A 65 -23.48 -14.65 -9.21
CA GLY A 65 -24.05 -14.99 -7.91
C GLY A 65 -23.06 -14.79 -6.76
N GLN A 66 -21.81 -15.18 -6.95
CA GLN A 66 -20.76 -14.95 -5.95
C GLN A 66 -20.46 -13.46 -5.76
N SER A 67 -20.45 -12.68 -6.85
CA SER A 67 -20.27 -11.22 -6.80
C SER A 67 -21.42 -10.55 -6.05
N LEU A 68 -22.67 -10.92 -6.36
CA LEU A 68 -23.85 -10.43 -5.64
C LEU A 68 -23.80 -10.80 -4.16
N ARG A 69 -23.36 -12.02 -3.83
CA ARG A 69 -23.19 -12.46 -2.43
C ARG A 69 -22.19 -11.57 -1.69
N LEU A 70 -21.04 -11.25 -2.29
CA LEU A 70 -20.06 -10.33 -1.70
C LEU A 70 -20.61 -8.91 -1.56
N GLN A 71 -21.32 -8.41 -2.58
CA GLN A 71 -21.89 -7.07 -2.57
C GLN A 71 -23.01 -6.90 -1.53
N ILE A 72 -23.86 -7.92 -1.33
CA ILE A 72 -24.99 -7.87 -0.39
C ILE A 72 -24.54 -8.22 1.04
N ALA A 73 -23.74 -9.26 1.23
CA ALA A 73 -23.33 -9.73 2.56
C ALA A 73 -22.19 -8.91 3.19
N SER A 74 -21.38 -8.25 2.38
CA SER A 74 -20.20 -7.51 2.86
C SER A 74 -20.16 -6.06 2.40
N GLY A 75 -21.19 -5.59 1.68
CA GLY A 75 -21.26 -4.22 1.19
C GLY A 75 -21.29 -3.16 2.30
N SER A 76 -21.98 -3.42 3.42
CA SER A 76 -21.98 -2.50 4.57
C SER A 76 -20.66 -2.54 5.34
N LEU A 77 -20.15 -3.74 5.64
CA LEU A 77 -18.89 -3.94 6.36
C LEU A 77 -17.69 -3.32 5.62
N PHE A 78 -17.54 -3.61 4.32
CA PHE A 78 -16.44 -3.04 3.53
C PHE A 78 -16.63 -1.55 3.24
N ARG A 79 -17.86 -1.05 3.23
CA ARG A 79 -18.11 0.39 3.06
C ARG A 79 -17.75 1.18 4.31
N GLU A 80 -18.05 0.66 5.49
CA GLU A 80 -17.68 1.31 6.75
C GLU A 80 -16.15 1.30 6.94
N GLU A 81 -15.49 0.16 6.70
CA GLU A 81 -14.02 0.04 6.73
C GLU A 81 -13.35 0.93 5.67
N ALA A 82 -13.96 1.05 4.48
CA ALA A 82 -13.44 1.91 3.41
C ALA A 82 -13.69 3.41 3.69
N GLU A 83 -14.84 3.78 4.26
CA GLU A 83 -15.12 5.18 4.60
C GLU A 83 -14.24 5.65 5.77
N SER A 84 -13.99 4.79 6.78
CA SER A 84 -13.03 5.09 7.86
C SER A 84 -11.60 5.23 7.36
N ASN A 85 -11.20 4.53 6.29
CA ASN A 85 -9.87 4.63 5.69
C ASN A 85 -9.74 5.77 4.66
N ARG A 86 -10.85 6.35 4.18
CA ARG A 86 -10.85 7.30 3.06
C ARG A 86 -10.71 8.77 3.50
N ILE A 87 -11.18 9.12 4.69
CA ILE A 87 -11.23 10.51 5.15
C ILE A 87 -10.36 10.66 6.38
N ARG A 88 -9.19 11.30 6.21
CA ARG A 88 -8.33 11.73 7.32
C ARG A 88 -8.48 13.23 7.48
N ASP A 89 -9.14 13.65 8.56
CA ASP A 89 -9.23 15.07 8.92
C ASP A 89 -7.86 15.57 9.36
N LEU A 90 -7.20 16.35 8.49
CA LEU A 90 -6.00 17.11 8.86
C LEU A 90 -6.46 18.45 9.43
N ARG A 91 -6.46 18.57 10.77
CA ARG A 91 -6.81 19.82 11.45
C ARG A 91 -5.57 20.69 11.56
N GLU A 92 -5.58 21.82 10.88
CA GLU A 92 -4.56 22.87 11.06
C GLU A 92 -5.04 23.82 12.16
N TYR A 93 -4.38 23.78 13.32
CA TYR A 93 -4.76 24.63 14.44
C TYR A 93 -4.23 26.05 14.26
N ALA A 94 -5.06 27.03 14.62
CA ALA A 94 -4.61 28.40 14.69
C ALA A 94 -3.53 28.55 15.78
N PRO A 95 -2.44 29.30 15.51
CA PRO A 95 -1.47 29.65 16.53
C PRO A 95 -2.16 30.33 17.73
N ARG A 96 -1.75 29.98 18.94
CA ARG A 96 -2.30 30.59 20.16
C ARG A 96 -1.83 32.05 20.29
N GLY A 97 -2.59 32.86 21.02
CA GLY A 97 -2.20 34.24 21.33
C GLY A 97 -0.86 34.33 22.08
N VAL A 98 -0.09 35.38 21.77
CA VAL A 98 1.14 35.77 22.47
C VAL A 98 0.76 36.58 23.71
N PHE A 99 1.36 36.26 24.85
CA PHE A 99 1.15 37.03 26.09
C PHE A 99 2.24 38.07 26.22
N LEU A 100 1.86 39.33 26.42
CA LEU A 100 2.75 40.47 26.51
C LEU A 100 2.72 41.05 27.92
N ASP A 101 3.86 41.56 28.39
CA ASP A 101 3.93 42.41 29.58
C ASP A 101 3.40 43.82 29.27
N ARG A 102 3.22 44.66 30.31
CA ARG A 102 2.85 46.08 30.24
C ARG A 102 3.73 46.93 29.31
N PHE A 103 4.95 46.47 29.02
CA PHE A 103 5.90 47.13 28.11
C PHE A 103 5.89 46.54 26.69
N GLY A 104 5.00 45.59 26.38
CA GLY A 104 4.92 44.93 25.07
C GLY A 104 5.94 43.80 24.88
N THR A 105 6.69 43.42 25.90
CA THR A 105 7.65 42.30 25.82
C THR A 105 6.90 40.97 25.88
N PRO A 106 7.12 40.03 24.94
CA PRO A 106 6.49 38.71 24.99
C PRO A 106 6.97 37.90 26.18
N LEU A 107 6.03 37.53 27.06
CA LEU A 107 6.24 36.60 28.17
C LEU A 107 6.01 35.16 27.73
N VAL A 108 5.02 34.93 26.85
CA VAL A 108 4.71 33.61 26.29
C VAL A 108 4.50 33.75 24.79
N GLN A 109 5.26 32.99 24.00
CA GLN A 109 5.16 32.98 22.54
C GLN A 109 5.17 31.55 22.01
N ASN A 110 4.62 31.34 20.82
CA ASN A 110 4.74 30.04 20.15
C ASN A 110 6.00 30.06 19.29
N ILE A 111 6.85 29.06 19.47
CA ILE A 111 8.02 28.83 18.62
C ILE A 111 7.81 27.53 17.85
N PRO A 112 8.28 27.45 16.59
CA PRO A 112 8.24 26.20 15.85
C PRO A 112 9.20 25.20 16.49
N ALA A 113 8.71 23.99 16.70
CA ALA A 113 9.49 22.81 17.06
C ALA A 113 9.43 21.80 15.92
N ILE A 114 10.47 20.98 15.80
CA ILE A 114 10.53 19.92 14.80
C ILE A 114 10.63 18.60 15.54
N ASP A 115 9.63 17.75 15.34
CA ASP A 115 9.54 16.46 16.01
C ASP A 115 9.70 15.32 15.00
N LEU A 116 10.29 14.21 15.46
CA LEU A 116 10.23 12.94 14.75
C LEU A 116 8.96 12.21 15.20
N VAL A 117 8.12 11.87 14.24
CA VAL A 117 6.82 11.24 14.46
C VAL A 117 6.78 9.89 13.75
N ALA A 118 6.30 8.87 14.46
CA ALA A 118 6.04 7.56 13.92
C ALA A 118 4.56 7.40 13.56
N ASP A 119 4.29 6.86 12.38
CA ASP A 119 2.96 6.42 11.94
C ASP A 119 2.91 4.88 12.04
N PRO A 120 2.27 4.33 13.09
CA PRO A 120 2.36 2.91 13.39
C PRO A 120 1.81 2.01 12.27
N ALA A 121 0.88 2.53 11.46
CA ALA A 121 0.28 1.80 10.34
C ALA A 121 1.26 1.54 9.19
N PHE A 122 2.31 2.35 9.05
CA PHE A 122 3.30 2.25 7.98
C PHE A 122 4.66 1.70 8.44
N LEU A 123 4.78 1.32 9.71
CA LEU A 123 5.99 0.69 10.23
C LEU A 123 6.07 -0.78 9.75
N PRO A 124 7.21 -1.20 9.17
CA PRO A 124 7.42 -2.60 8.81
C PRO A 124 7.54 -3.49 10.05
N GLU A 125 7.34 -4.80 9.86
CA GLU A 125 7.55 -5.78 10.94
C GLU A 125 9.02 -5.83 11.38
N ASP A 126 9.94 -5.85 10.41
CA ASP A 126 11.37 -5.76 10.65
C ASP A 126 11.82 -4.29 10.78
N LEU A 127 12.16 -3.91 12.00
CA LEU A 127 12.62 -2.56 12.34
C LEU A 127 14.15 -2.42 12.29
N ALA A 128 14.91 -3.51 12.09
CA ALA A 128 16.37 -3.46 12.04
C ALA A 128 16.91 -2.44 11.03
N PRO A 129 16.44 -2.40 9.75
CA PRO A 129 16.95 -1.42 8.79
C PRO A 129 16.64 0.03 9.19
N ILE A 130 15.46 0.27 9.77
CA ILE A 130 15.07 1.59 10.28
C ILE A 130 15.99 2.04 11.40
N PHE A 131 16.29 1.15 12.35
CA PHE A 131 17.17 1.47 13.47
C PHE A 131 18.60 1.76 13.04
N THR A 132 19.10 1.05 12.03
CA THR A 132 20.39 1.37 11.41
C THR A 132 20.37 2.75 10.75
N ALA A 133 19.33 3.07 9.96
CA ALA A 133 19.21 4.38 9.31
C ALA A 133 19.07 5.52 10.33
N LEU A 134 18.27 5.34 11.39
CA LEU A 134 18.11 6.31 12.47
C LEU A 134 19.41 6.57 13.22
N THR A 135 20.19 5.53 13.51
CA THR A 135 21.47 5.69 14.22
C THR A 135 22.48 6.49 13.38
N HIS A 136 22.46 6.33 12.06
CA HIS A 136 23.28 7.16 11.16
C HIS A 136 22.77 8.59 11.02
N ALA A 137 21.45 8.81 11.08
CA ALA A 137 20.85 10.14 10.98
C ALA A 137 21.03 10.95 12.28
N LEU A 138 20.95 10.28 13.43
CA LEU A 138 20.93 10.88 14.77
C LEU A 138 22.02 10.26 15.67
N PRO A 139 23.31 10.42 15.35
CA PRO A 139 24.40 9.78 16.09
C PRO A 139 24.56 10.28 17.53
N ASP A 140 24.16 11.54 17.77
CA ASP A 140 24.29 12.20 19.08
C ASP A 140 23.11 11.88 20.02
N ARG A 141 22.06 11.20 19.53
CA ARG A 141 20.87 10.84 20.32
C ARG A 141 20.98 9.41 20.84
N ASN A 142 20.28 9.13 21.94
CA ASN A 142 20.25 7.80 22.55
C ASN A 142 19.47 6.81 21.66
N ALA A 143 20.19 6.10 20.80
CA ALA A 143 19.62 5.13 19.88
C ALA A 143 18.82 4.03 20.61
N ARG A 144 19.25 3.62 21.80
CA ARG A 144 18.57 2.57 22.55
C ARG A 144 17.19 3.03 23.03
N GLU A 145 17.13 4.21 23.63
CA GLU A 145 15.85 4.79 24.08
C GLU A 145 14.89 4.97 22.91
N LEU A 146 15.37 5.48 21.77
CA LEU A 146 14.55 5.67 20.59
C LEU A 146 14.01 4.34 20.03
N GLN A 147 14.86 3.30 19.98
CA GLN A 147 14.46 1.96 19.56
C GLN A 147 13.40 1.37 20.50
N ASP A 148 13.57 1.52 21.80
CA ASP A 148 12.64 0.99 22.80
C ASP A 148 11.28 1.73 22.71
N ARG A 149 11.28 3.06 22.52
CA ARG A 149 10.06 3.83 22.25
C ARG A 149 9.34 3.36 20.99
N ILE A 150 10.06 3.17 19.88
CA ILE A 150 9.46 2.71 18.61
C ILE A 150 8.90 1.29 18.74
N ARG A 151 9.57 0.40 19.48
CA ARG A 151 9.08 -0.97 19.74
C ARG A 151 7.85 -1.00 20.64
N ALA A 152 7.72 -0.05 21.56
CA ALA A 152 6.61 0.05 22.49
C ALA A 152 5.36 0.71 21.87
N LEU A 153 5.44 1.20 20.63
CA LEU A 153 4.28 1.81 19.96
C LEU A 153 3.16 0.79 19.75
N ASP A 154 1.95 1.20 20.09
CA ASP A 154 0.75 0.44 19.71
C ASP A 154 0.56 0.52 18.19
N ARG A 155 0.80 -0.60 17.50
CA ARG A 155 0.61 -0.72 16.05
C ARG A 155 -0.84 -0.53 15.60
N ARG A 156 -1.81 -0.58 16.52
CA ARG A 156 -3.23 -0.33 16.25
C ARG A 156 -3.60 1.15 16.36
N ALA A 157 -2.69 2.00 16.85
CA ALA A 157 -2.96 3.42 16.92
C ALA A 157 -3.08 4.00 15.51
N GLY A 158 -4.27 4.51 15.17
CA GLY A 158 -4.53 5.19 13.90
C GLY A 158 -3.98 6.61 13.83
N SER A 159 -3.36 7.09 14.93
CA SER A 159 -2.79 8.44 15.03
C SER A 159 -1.26 8.40 15.06
N PRO A 160 -0.59 9.41 14.50
CA PRO A 160 0.86 9.56 14.61
C PRO A 160 1.29 9.78 16.07
N ILE A 161 2.45 9.25 16.44
CA ILE A 161 2.99 9.30 17.80
C ILE A 161 4.37 9.97 17.76
N PRO A 162 4.62 11.04 18.53
CA PRO A 162 5.95 11.63 18.62
C PRO A 162 6.92 10.66 19.30
N VAL A 163 8.05 10.37 18.66
CA VAL A 163 9.09 9.45 19.19
C VAL A 163 10.31 10.20 19.69
N LEU A 164 10.63 11.34 19.09
CA LEU A 164 11.70 12.24 19.49
C LEU A 164 11.26 13.68 19.26
N GLU A 165 11.54 14.55 20.21
CA GLU A 165 11.13 15.95 20.21
C GLU A 165 12.34 16.87 20.05
N ASP A 166 12.09 18.10 19.59
CA ASP A 166 13.10 19.16 19.50
C ASP A 166 14.36 18.75 18.70
N LEU A 167 14.13 18.31 17.47
CA LEU A 167 15.19 18.09 16.49
C LEU A 167 15.89 19.41 16.15
N THR A 168 17.22 19.40 16.22
CA THR A 168 18.02 20.49 15.68
C THR A 168 17.91 20.54 14.15
N HIS A 169 18.21 21.69 13.55
CA HIS A 169 18.15 21.83 12.09
C HIS A 169 19.04 20.80 11.35
N LYS A 170 20.22 20.48 11.91
CA LYS A 170 21.12 19.45 11.36
C LYS A 170 20.49 18.06 11.40
N GLU A 171 19.84 17.71 12.51
CA GLU A 171 19.17 16.43 12.69
C GLU A 171 17.95 16.30 11.76
N PHE A 172 17.14 17.35 11.65
CA PHE A 172 16.04 17.43 10.70
C PHE A 172 16.51 17.13 9.26
N LEU A 173 17.58 17.79 8.81
CA LEU A 173 18.13 17.55 7.47
C LEU A 173 18.66 16.11 7.32
N ALA A 174 19.32 15.58 8.34
CA ALA A 174 19.90 14.23 8.32
C ALA A 174 18.84 13.12 8.24
N VAL A 175 17.70 13.33 8.91
CA VAL A 175 16.52 12.43 8.85
C VAL A 175 15.82 12.60 7.51
N ASN A 176 15.55 13.83 7.08
CA ASN A 176 14.79 14.09 5.85
C ASN A 176 15.55 13.61 4.59
N ALA A 177 16.89 13.71 4.58
CA ALA A 177 17.72 13.16 3.51
C ALA A 177 17.61 11.63 3.37
N ARG A 178 17.16 10.94 4.43
CA ARG A 178 16.99 9.48 4.49
C ARG A 178 15.52 9.08 4.60
N ALA A 179 14.57 9.95 4.24
CA ALA A 179 13.14 9.67 4.36
C ALA A 179 12.72 8.34 3.68
N THR A 180 13.36 7.99 2.56
CA THR A 180 13.11 6.72 1.85
C THR A 180 13.54 5.47 2.65
N GLU A 181 14.55 5.59 3.51
CA GLU A 181 15.06 4.50 4.36
C GLU A 181 14.28 4.35 5.67
N LEU A 182 13.35 5.27 5.95
CA LEU A 182 12.62 5.40 7.20
C LEU A 182 11.10 5.27 6.99
N PRO A 183 10.60 4.14 6.45
CA PRO A 183 9.16 3.95 6.27
C PRO A 183 8.44 4.01 7.61
N GLY A 184 7.33 4.77 7.65
CA GLY A 184 6.55 4.99 8.86
C GLY A 184 7.13 6.02 9.83
N LEU A 185 8.27 6.64 9.53
CA LEU A 185 8.80 7.77 10.30
C LEU A 185 8.84 9.02 9.44
N ARG A 186 8.44 10.15 10.01
CA ARG A 186 8.50 11.45 9.34
C ARG A 186 8.79 12.55 10.32
N VAL A 187 9.29 13.66 9.79
CA VAL A 187 9.46 14.90 10.55
C VAL A 187 8.19 15.73 10.45
N GLU A 188 7.73 16.26 11.58
CA GLU A 188 6.54 17.09 11.67
C GLU A 188 6.91 18.41 12.35
N THR A 189 6.46 19.53 11.79
CA THR A 189 6.65 20.85 12.42
C THR A 189 5.48 21.11 13.34
N THR A 190 5.76 21.22 14.63
CA THR A 190 4.78 21.52 15.66
C THR A 190 5.04 22.92 16.23
N ALA A 191 4.12 23.44 17.04
CA ALA A 191 4.30 24.69 17.74
C ALA A 191 4.30 24.43 19.25
N VAL A 192 5.40 24.80 19.91
CA VAL A 192 5.54 24.71 21.37
C VAL A 192 5.57 26.10 21.97
N ARG A 193 5.13 26.21 23.22
CA ARG A 193 5.19 27.50 23.94
C ARG A 193 6.52 27.68 24.61
N GLU A 194 7.15 28.79 24.29
CA GLU A 194 8.29 29.32 25.01
C GLU A 194 7.81 30.29 26.09
N TYR A 195 8.21 30.02 27.35
CA TYR A 195 7.92 30.88 28.49
C TYR A 195 9.19 31.64 28.89
N ARG A 196 9.20 32.95 28.67
CA ARG A 196 10.33 33.79 29.11
C ARG A 196 10.41 33.84 30.63
N GLY A 197 11.63 33.81 31.16
CA GLY A 197 11.88 33.78 32.60
C GLY A 197 11.78 32.39 33.22
N ASN A 198 12.05 31.33 32.44
CA ASN A 198 12.17 29.93 32.88
C ASN A 198 10.99 29.44 33.73
N GLY A 199 9.76 29.81 33.37
CA GLY A 199 8.56 29.33 34.06
C GLY A 199 8.21 30.06 35.37
N THR A 200 8.85 31.20 35.69
CA THR A 200 8.51 32.00 36.89
C THR A 200 7.01 32.35 36.97
N PHE A 201 6.35 32.49 35.82
CA PHE A 201 4.92 32.80 35.72
C PHE A 201 4.04 31.59 35.43
N ALA A 202 4.58 30.36 35.38
CA ALA A 202 3.82 29.16 35.01
C ALA A 202 2.66 28.86 35.97
N HIS A 203 2.80 29.21 37.26
CA HIS A 203 1.72 29.04 38.23
C HIS A 203 0.53 30.00 38.02
N ALA A 204 0.74 31.15 37.38
CA ALA A 204 -0.30 32.15 37.13
C ALA A 204 -0.87 32.07 35.71
N LEU A 205 -0.02 31.73 34.72
CA LEU A 205 -0.39 31.66 33.31
C LEU A 205 -0.73 30.24 32.85
N GLY A 206 -0.41 29.25 33.67
CA GLY A 206 -0.46 27.85 33.29
C GLY A 206 0.73 27.42 32.42
N TYR A 207 0.73 26.13 32.08
CA TYR A 207 1.67 25.58 31.10
C TYR A 207 0.96 24.66 30.11
N THR A 208 1.64 24.42 28.99
CA THR A 208 1.19 23.53 27.93
C THR A 208 2.16 22.37 27.81
N GLY A 209 1.66 21.20 27.43
CA GLY A 209 2.47 20.01 27.19
C GLY A 209 1.82 19.14 26.13
N LYS A 210 2.59 18.23 25.52
CA LYS A 210 2.02 17.27 24.57
C LYS A 210 1.00 16.37 25.26
N LEU A 211 0.06 15.84 24.49
CA LEU A 211 -0.98 14.97 24.99
C LEU A 211 -0.39 13.58 25.30
N SER A 212 -0.59 13.07 26.51
CA SER A 212 -0.20 11.71 26.86
C SER A 212 -1.24 10.69 26.37
N ALA A 213 -0.86 9.42 26.32
CA ALA A 213 -1.77 8.36 25.92
C ALA A 213 -2.99 8.25 26.85
N GLU A 214 -2.80 8.56 28.14
CA GLU A 214 -3.82 8.54 29.18
C GLU A 214 -4.78 9.74 29.06
N GLU A 215 -4.28 10.92 28.69
CA GLU A 215 -5.09 12.13 28.52
C GLU A 215 -5.87 12.14 27.21
N ARG A 216 -5.53 11.27 26.26
CA ARG A 216 -6.20 11.15 24.96
C ARG A 216 -7.71 10.90 25.09
N GLU A 217 -8.15 10.22 26.15
CA GLU A 217 -9.57 9.99 26.41
C GLU A 217 -10.32 11.29 26.74
N GLN A 218 -9.66 12.27 27.35
CA GLN A 218 -10.24 13.57 27.68
C GLN A 218 -10.25 14.51 26.47
N PHE A 219 -9.31 14.33 25.55
CA PHE A 219 -9.11 15.16 24.36
C PHE A 219 -9.16 14.31 23.07
N PRO A 220 -10.31 13.67 22.75
CA PRO A 220 -10.39 12.72 21.64
C PRO A 220 -10.19 13.35 20.26
N SER A 221 -10.33 14.67 20.15
CA SER A 221 -10.13 15.43 18.90
C SER A 221 -8.68 15.88 18.66
N TYR A 222 -7.79 15.71 19.64
CA TYR A 222 -6.39 16.15 19.57
C TYR A 222 -5.46 14.99 19.22
N LEU A 223 -4.40 15.29 18.47
CA LEU A 223 -3.36 14.30 18.18
C LEU A 223 -2.35 14.23 19.33
N LEU A 224 -1.68 13.08 19.46
CA LEU A 224 -0.59 12.90 20.44
C LEU A 224 0.62 13.80 20.14
N THR A 225 0.74 14.27 18.89
CA THR A 225 1.75 15.26 18.48
C THR A 225 1.41 16.69 18.92
N GLU A 226 0.17 16.96 19.32
CA GLU A 226 -0.31 18.31 19.65
C GLU A 226 -0.14 18.65 21.13
N SER A 227 -0.08 19.97 21.41
CA SER A 227 0.07 20.50 22.76
C SER A 227 -1.25 21.05 23.31
N VAL A 228 -1.60 20.60 24.52
CA VAL A 228 -2.79 21.03 25.29
C VAL A 228 -2.37 21.79 26.55
N GLY A 229 -3.26 22.65 27.05
CA GLY A 229 -3.05 23.31 28.35
C GLY A 229 -3.21 22.29 29.47
N LYS A 230 -2.24 22.21 30.38
CA LYS A 230 -2.23 21.24 31.49
C LYS A 230 -2.77 21.83 32.78
N THR A 231 -2.42 23.09 33.03
CA THR A 231 -2.79 23.85 34.22
C THR A 231 -2.89 25.32 33.87
N GLY A 232 -3.39 26.13 34.81
CA GLY A 232 -3.66 27.56 34.65
C GLY A 232 -5.04 27.88 35.20
#